data_AF-A0A1J4SYH5-F1
#
_entry.id   AF-A0A1J4SYH5-F1
#
_cell.length_a   1.000
_cell.length_b   1.000
_cell.length_c   1.000
_cell.angle_alpha   90.00
_cell.angle_beta   90.00
_cell.angle_gamma   90.00
#
_symmetry.space_group_name_H-M   'P 1'
#
loop_
_entity.id
_entity.type
_entity.pdbx_description
1 polymer ?
#
loop_
_entity_poly.entity_id
_entity_poly.type
_entity_poly.pdbx_seq_one_letter_code
_entity_poly.pdbx_strand_id
1 'polypeptide(L)'
;MPPARLMLACAAAAVLVIARAASAQAAEKPGVPGLADKVIADPTDEAARERLKLAAGLADEGEKEAIAAERAELLALAEQDRKKVLKMRAAREKRLRAWRKELARVCSLASRPDNMKEAVSAYEALLENAPVYSDNNEELAAAVVKTKNIFFKTIKKEYPHLVQGRDHIDERDIASLLFSRASMQDDYHRYADSGTTQEALNKADRYRRLERELALQHSNLNKGLNLYSKRRYDEAIGYFEEVLSFDRANEEAFFYWSLSGKRISAAAVQAGRTRD
;
A
#
# COMPACT_ATOMS: atom_id res chain seq x y z
N MET A 1 10.40 -20.95 -33.64
CA MET A 1 8.97 -20.66 -33.79
C MET A 1 8.70 -19.22 -33.39
N PRO A 2 8.26 -18.37 -34.33
CA PRO A 2 7.01 -17.65 -34.07
C PRO A 2 6.15 -17.52 -35.35
N PRO A 3 4.82 -17.66 -35.25
CA PRO A 3 3.98 -16.59 -35.77
C PRO A 3 2.65 -16.48 -34.99
N ALA A 4 2.65 -15.80 -33.84
CA ALA A 4 1.41 -15.42 -33.15
C ALA A 4 1.24 -13.89 -33.05
N ARG A 5 2.33 -13.12 -33.17
CA ARG A 5 2.31 -11.65 -33.01
C ARG A 5 1.96 -10.89 -34.31
N LEU A 6 2.06 -11.52 -35.47
CA LEU A 6 1.70 -10.90 -36.76
C LEU A 6 0.19 -10.94 -37.06
N MET A 7 -0.57 -11.90 -36.51
CA MET A 7 -2.02 -11.96 -36.75
C MET A 7 -2.83 -10.95 -35.91
N LEU A 8 -2.34 -10.54 -34.73
CA LEU A 8 -3.05 -9.56 -33.90
C LEU A 8 -2.99 -8.12 -34.47
N ALA A 9 -1.91 -7.79 -35.18
CA ALA A 9 -1.75 -6.47 -35.81
C ALA A 9 -2.66 -6.30 -37.04
N CYS A 10 -2.92 -7.37 -37.80
CA CYS A 10 -3.84 -7.32 -38.95
C CYS A 10 -5.32 -7.22 -38.54
N ALA A 11 -5.72 -7.79 -37.39
CA ALA A 11 -7.09 -7.69 -36.90
C ALA A 11 -7.44 -6.27 -36.39
N ALA A 12 -6.51 -5.57 -35.73
CA ALA A 12 -6.72 -4.20 -35.26
C ALA A 12 -6.78 -3.19 -36.43
N ALA A 13 -6.00 -3.40 -37.48
CA ALA A 13 -6.05 -2.57 -38.69
C ALA A 13 -7.38 -2.75 -39.46
N ALA A 14 -7.94 -3.98 -39.48
CA ALA A 14 -9.23 -4.25 -40.13
C ALA A 14 -10.42 -3.58 -39.42
N VAL A 15 -10.42 -3.54 -38.08
CA VAL A 15 -11.48 -2.85 -37.30
C VAL A 15 -11.43 -1.33 -37.50
N LEU A 16 -10.23 -0.75 -37.60
CA LEU A 16 -10.05 0.68 -37.90
C LEU A 16 -10.47 1.05 -39.32
N VAL A 17 -10.30 0.16 -40.30
CA VAL A 17 -10.75 0.38 -41.69
C VAL A 17 -12.28 0.26 -41.82
N ILE A 18 -12.91 -0.66 -41.09
CA ILE A 18 -14.38 -0.82 -41.10
C ILE A 18 -15.06 0.36 -40.41
N ALA A 19 -14.50 0.89 -39.31
CA ALA A 19 -15.01 2.10 -38.65
C ALA A 19 -14.89 3.36 -39.55
N ARG A 20 -13.81 3.47 -40.33
CA ARG A 20 -13.61 4.59 -41.27
C ARG A 20 -14.50 4.48 -42.51
N ALA A 21 -14.77 3.27 -43.00
CA ALA A 21 -15.70 3.03 -44.11
C ALA A 21 -17.16 3.30 -43.72
N ALA A 22 -17.57 2.98 -42.49
CA ALA A 22 -18.89 3.34 -41.97
C ALA A 22 -19.07 4.87 -41.82
N SER A 23 -18.00 5.61 -41.48
CA SER A 23 -18.03 7.08 -41.47
C SER A 23 -18.04 7.72 -42.86
N ALA A 24 -17.54 7.03 -43.90
CA ALA A 24 -17.48 7.55 -45.26
C ALA A 24 -18.81 7.41 -46.04
N GLN A 25 -19.65 6.44 -45.69
CA GLN A 25 -21.01 6.30 -46.25
C GLN A 25 -22.06 7.17 -45.54
N ALA A 26 -21.70 7.85 -44.45
CA ALA A 26 -22.56 8.83 -43.79
C ALA A 26 -22.50 10.24 -44.45
N ALA A 27 -21.71 10.41 -45.52
CA ALA A 27 -21.35 11.70 -46.10
C ALA A 27 -22.43 12.40 -46.95
N GLU A 28 -23.65 11.87 -47.09
CA GLU A 28 -24.70 12.51 -47.91
C GLU A 28 -25.94 13.01 -47.15
N LYS A 29 -26.05 12.77 -45.83
CA LYS A 29 -27.17 13.30 -45.05
C LYS A 29 -26.69 14.46 -44.18
N PRO A 30 -27.30 15.65 -44.28
CA PRO A 30 -26.95 16.76 -43.39
C PRO A 30 -27.19 16.32 -41.95
N GLY A 31 -26.17 16.45 -41.09
CA GLY A 31 -26.32 16.25 -39.66
C GLY A 31 -27.32 17.26 -39.07
N VAL A 32 -27.64 17.12 -37.77
CA VAL A 32 -28.57 18.01 -37.06
C VAL A 32 -28.32 19.51 -37.37
N PRO A 33 -27.07 20.03 -37.44
CA PRO A 33 -26.82 21.42 -37.83
C PRO A 33 -27.28 21.75 -39.26
N GLY A 34 -27.00 20.89 -40.24
CA GLY A 34 -27.40 21.11 -41.63
C GLY A 34 -28.90 20.93 -41.88
N LEU A 35 -29.61 20.17 -41.02
CA LEU A 35 -31.07 20.12 -41.03
C LEU A 35 -31.69 21.35 -40.35
N ALA A 36 -31.04 21.89 -39.31
CA ALA A 36 -31.44 23.13 -38.66
C ALA A 36 -31.33 24.32 -39.63
N ASP A 37 -30.22 24.42 -40.36
CA ASP A 37 -30.01 25.47 -41.38
C ASP A 37 -31.10 25.46 -42.47
N LYS A 38 -31.57 24.27 -42.88
CA LYS A 38 -32.66 24.12 -43.84
C LYS A 38 -34.01 24.58 -43.29
N VAL A 39 -34.31 24.26 -42.03
CA VAL A 39 -35.55 24.71 -41.37
C VAL A 39 -35.53 26.22 -41.11
N ILE A 40 -34.35 26.79 -40.85
CA ILE A 40 -34.17 28.25 -40.73
C ILE A 40 -34.38 28.93 -42.09
N ALA A 41 -33.88 28.34 -43.17
CA ALA A 41 -34.02 28.87 -44.53
C ALA A 41 -35.46 28.79 -45.07
N ASP A 42 -36.22 27.74 -44.73
CA ASP A 42 -37.66 27.63 -45.02
C ASP A 42 -38.42 27.03 -43.82
N PRO A 43 -39.02 27.88 -42.95
CA PRO A 43 -39.77 27.43 -41.78
C PRO A 43 -41.07 26.70 -42.10
N THR A 44 -41.57 26.81 -43.33
CA THR A 44 -42.86 26.22 -43.73
C THR A 44 -42.72 24.78 -44.20
N ASP A 45 -41.52 24.34 -44.59
CA ASP A 45 -41.22 22.96 -44.98
C ASP A 45 -41.44 22.00 -43.79
N GLU A 46 -42.59 21.33 -43.81
CA GLU A 46 -42.98 20.34 -42.81
C GLU A 46 -42.10 19.08 -42.85
N ALA A 47 -41.64 18.69 -44.04
CA ALA A 47 -40.75 17.54 -44.20
C ALA A 47 -39.35 17.82 -43.63
N ALA A 48 -38.83 19.05 -43.79
CA ALA A 48 -37.58 19.47 -43.16
C ALA A 48 -37.68 19.48 -41.62
N ARG A 49 -38.80 19.97 -41.07
CA ARG A 49 -39.06 19.99 -39.62
C ARG A 49 -39.16 18.60 -39.01
N GLU A 50 -39.87 17.67 -39.64
CA GLU A 50 -39.97 16.28 -39.17
C GLU A 50 -38.62 15.55 -39.25
N ARG A 51 -37.82 15.78 -40.31
CA ARG A 51 -36.45 15.25 -40.41
C ARG A 51 -35.53 15.78 -39.31
N LEU A 52 -35.62 17.07 -38.98
CA LEU A 52 -34.84 17.67 -37.89
C LEU A 52 -35.24 17.09 -36.52
N LYS A 53 -36.54 16.95 -36.23
CA LYS A 53 -37.02 16.34 -34.98
C LYS A 53 -36.51 14.91 -34.82
N LEU A 54 -36.61 14.09 -35.88
CA LEU A 54 -36.15 12.70 -35.85
C LEU A 54 -34.62 12.62 -35.69
N ALA A 55 -33.87 13.47 -36.39
CA ALA A 55 -32.42 13.53 -36.25
C ALA A 55 -31.97 14.02 -34.86
N ALA A 56 -32.68 14.99 -34.27
CA ALA A 56 -32.41 15.46 -32.92
C ALA A 56 -32.74 14.40 -31.85
N GLY A 57 -33.84 13.64 -32.02
CA GLY A 57 -34.17 12.51 -31.15
C GLY A 57 -33.13 11.40 -31.19
N LEU A 58 -32.66 11.01 -32.38
CA LEU A 58 -31.58 10.03 -32.53
C LEU A 58 -30.24 10.51 -31.94
N ALA A 59 -29.95 11.81 -32.05
CA ALA A 59 -28.75 12.40 -31.45
C ALA A 59 -28.82 12.40 -29.91
N ASP A 60 -29.97 12.74 -29.33
CA ASP A 60 -30.22 12.69 -27.88
C ASP A 60 -30.16 11.25 -27.34
N GLU A 61 -30.73 10.28 -28.07
CA GLU A 61 -30.58 8.85 -27.74
C GLU A 61 -29.12 8.40 -27.79
N GLY A 62 -28.39 8.76 -28.84
CA GLY A 62 -26.97 8.44 -28.98
C GLY A 62 -26.09 9.07 -27.89
N GLU A 63 -26.38 10.31 -27.48
CA GLU A 63 -25.68 10.97 -26.37
C GLU A 63 -26.00 10.27 -25.03
N LYS A 64 -27.26 9.91 -24.78
CA LYS A 64 -27.66 9.13 -23.61
C LYS A 64 -26.97 7.78 -23.55
N GLU A 65 -26.87 7.08 -24.68
CA GLU A 65 -26.16 5.80 -24.79
C GLU A 65 -24.65 5.97 -24.50
N ALA A 66 -24.02 7.02 -25.04
CA ALA A 66 -22.62 7.32 -24.79
C ALA A 66 -22.35 7.62 -23.31
N ILE A 67 -23.18 8.46 -22.67
CA ILE A 67 -23.08 8.75 -21.23
C ILE A 67 -23.32 7.49 -20.39
N ALA A 68 -24.28 6.64 -20.78
CA ALA A 68 -24.55 5.38 -20.10
C ALA A 68 -23.36 4.41 -20.21
N ALA A 69 -22.72 4.34 -21.37
CA ALA A 69 -21.52 3.53 -21.58
C ALA A 69 -20.33 4.03 -20.75
N GLU A 70 -20.06 5.35 -20.75
CA GLU A 70 -19.00 5.94 -19.92
C GLU A 70 -19.26 5.69 -18.43
N ARG A 71 -20.50 5.87 -17.97
CA ARG A 71 -20.88 5.59 -16.58
C ARG A 71 -20.68 4.12 -16.23
N ALA A 72 -21.04 3.19 -17.12
CA ALA A 72 -20.84 1.76 -16.91
C ALA A 72 -19.35 1.40 -16.78
N GLU A 73 -18.49 2.01 -17.60
CA GLU A 73 -17.04 1.82 -17.53
C GLU A 73 -16.47 2.34 -16.19
N LEU A 74 -16.87 3.54 -15.78
CA LEU A 74 -16.45 4.14 -14.50
C LEU A 74 -16.88 3.27 -13.30
N LEU A 75 -18.10 2.72 -13.33
CA LEU A 75 -18.59 1.82 -12.30
C LEU A 75 -17.81 0.50 -12.28
N ALA A 76 -17.53 -0.09 -13.44
CA ALA A 76 -16.74 -1.32 -13.54
C ALA A 76 -15.31 -1.13 -12.97
N LEU A 77 -14.68 0.01 -13.26
CA LEU A 77 -13.38 0.37 -12.70
C LEU A 77 -13.44 0.53 -11.17
N ALA A 78 -14.46 1.25 -10.68
CA ALA A 78 -14.67 1.44 -9.25
C ALA A 78 -14.89 0.11 -8.51
N GLU A 79 -15.63 -0.83 -9.10
CA GLU A 79 -15.80 -2.18 -8.54
C GLU A 79 -14.48 -2.96 -8.49
N GLN A 80 -13.66 -2.87 -9.54
CA GLN A 80 -12.36 -3.52 -9.57
C GLN A 80 -11.45 -2.99 -8.46
N ASP A 81 -11.43 -1.68 -8.25
CA ASP A 81 -10.64 -1.06 -7.18
C ASP A 81 -11.18 -1.40 -5.80
N ARG A 82 -12.50 -1.43 -5.61
CA ARG A 82 -13.13 -1.93 -4.38
C ARG A 82 -12.70 -3.37 -4.07
N LYS A 83 -12.69 -4.26 -5.07
CA LYS A 83 -12.24 -5.65 -4.90
C LYS A 83 -10.77 -5.72 -4.46
N LYS A 84 -9.89 -4.86 -5.01
CA LYS A 84 -8.47 -4.79 -4.58
C LYS A 84 -8.35 -4.32 -3.13
N VAL A 85 -9.06 -3.26 -2.74
CA VAL A 85 -9.05 -2.73 -1.37
C VAL A 85 -9.53 -3.79 -0.37
N LEU A 86 -10.57 -4.56 -0.71
CA LEU A 86 -11.05 -5.65 0.15
C LEU A 86 -10.00 -6.76 0.32
N LYS A 87 -9.33 -7.17 -0.76
CA LYS A 87 -8.23 -8.14 -0.69
C LYS A 87 -7.07 -7.64 0.18
N MET A 88 -6.68 -6.38 0.00
CA MET A 88 -5.65 -5.71 0.80
C MET A 88 -6.02 -5.72 2.29
N ARG A 89 -7.24 -5.32 2.65
CA ARG A 89 -7.72 -5.32 4.04
C ARG A 89 -7.72 -6.72 4.66
N ALA A 90 -8.17 -7.73 3.90
CA ALA A 90 -8.18 -9.11 4.38
C ALA A 90 -6.76 -9.66 4.63
N ALA A 91 -5.81 -9.36 3.73
CA ALA A 91 -4.41 -9.75 3.88
C ALA A 91 -3.76 -9.06 5.09
N ARG A 92 -3.99 -7.74 5.22
CA ARG A 92 -3.59 -6.95 6.40
C ARG A 92 -4.09 -7.56 7.69
N GLU A 93 -5.38 -7.86 7.78
CA GLU A 93 -5.97 -8.40 9.01
C GLU A 93 -5.43 -9.79 9.36
N LYS A 94 -5.10 -10.61 8.34
CA LYS A 94 -4.44 -11.90 8.55
C LYS A 94 -3.04 -11.70 9.15
N ARG A 95 -2.23 -10.78 8.60
CA ARG A 95 -0.88 -10.48 9.09
C ARG A 95 -0.92 -9.91 10.52
N LEU A 96 -1.81 -8.96 10.80
CA LEU A 96 -1.99 -8.41 12.14
C LEU A 96 -2.40 -9.48 13.16
N ARG A 97 -3.32 -10.39 12.80
CA ARG A 97 -3.70 -11.50 13.68
C ARG A 97 -2.54 -12.44 13.97
N ALA A 98 -1.76 -12.81 12.96
CA ALA A 98 -0.57 -13.64 13.13
C ALA A 98 0.47 -12.95 14.04
N TRP A 99 0.71 -11.66 13.80
CA TRP A 99 1.64 -10.88 14.62
C TRP A 99 1.18 -10.75 16.08
N ARG A 100 -0.11 -10.48 16.34
CA ARG A 100 -0.67 -10.45 17.71
C ARG A 100 -0.51 -11.78 18.45
N LYS A 101 -0.61 -12.91 17.73
CA LYS A 101 -0.37 -14.24 18.30
C LYS A 101 1.08 -14.41 18.73
N GLU A 102 2.04 -14.01 17.90
CA GLU A 102 3.46 -14.05 18.28
C GLU A 102 3.77 -13.06 19.41
N LEU A 103 3.17 -11.87 19.42
CA LEU A 103 3.29 -10.93 20.54
C LEU A 103 2.81 -11.56 21.86
N ALA A 104 1.66 -12.26 21.85
CA ALA A 104 1.15 -12.95 23.03
C ALA A 104 2.12 -14.05 23.50
N ARG A 105 2.73 -14.79 22.58
CA ARG A 105 3.78 -15.77 22.87
C ARG A 105 5.00 -15.12 23.51
N VAL A 106 5.51 -14.03 22.94
CA VAL A 106 6.64 -13.26 23.50
C VAL A 106 6.34 -12.80 24.92
N CYS A 107 5.15 -12.21 25.15
CA CYS A 107 4.72 -11.78 26.48
C CYS A 107 4.69 -12.96 27.48
N SER A 108 4.21 -14.14 27.05
CA SER A 108 4.19 -15.34 27.89
C SER A 108 5.59 -15.84 28.23
N LEU A 109 6.52 -15.82 27.27
CA LEU A 109 7.92 -16.21 27.51
C LEU A 109 8.60 -15.21 28.45
N ALA A 110 8.41 -13.91 28.22
CA ALA A 110 8.99 -12.82 29.01
C ALA A 110 8.54 -12.80 30.48
N SER A 111 7.38 -13.41 30.77
CA SER A 111 6.83 -13.50 32.14
C SER A 111 7.53 -14.55 33.00
N ARG A 112 8.37 -15.42 32.41
CA ARG A 112 9.05 -16.51 33.09
C ARG A 112 10.56 -16.29 33.06
N PRO A 113 11.25 -16.27 34.21
CA PRO A 113 12.69 -16.06 34.22
C PRO A 113 13.43 -17.12 33.42
N ASP A 114 13.04 -18.39 33.46
CA ASP A 114 13.77 -19.48 32.78
C ASP A 114 13.79 -19.32 31.25
N ASN A 115 12.80 -18.62 30.68
CA ASN A 115 12.62 -18.51 29.24
C ASN A 115 13.16 -17.20 28.65
N MET A 116 13.91 -16.42 29.42
CA MET A 116 14.27 -15.05 29.01
C MET A 116 15.06 -14.99 27.69
N LYS A 117 15.98 -15.94 27.47
CA LYS A 117 16.75 -16.04 26.22
C LYS A 117 15.83 -16.25 25.02
N GLU A 118 14.85 -17.15 25.15
CA GLU A 118 13.84 -17.41 24.13
C GLU A 118 12.91 -16.22 23.94
N ALA A 119 12.50 -15.56 25.03
CA ALA A 119 11.63 -14.39 25.00
C ALA A 119 12.27 -13.24 24.22
N VAL A 120 13.56 -13.01 24.45
CA VAL A 120 14.41 -12.02 23.78
C VAL A 120 14.50 -12.34 22.28
N SER A 121 14.89 -13.56 21.91
CA SER A 121 14.98 -13.96 20.50
C SER A 121 13.62 -13.92 19.80
N ALA A 122 12.53 -14.28 20.49
CA ALA A 122 11.19 -14.17 19.94
C ALA A 122 10.75 -12.71 19.77
N TYR A 123 11.13 -11.81 20.69
CA TYR A 123 10.86 -10.38 20.58
C TYR A 123 11.62 -9.74 19.41
N GLU A 124 12.85 -10.18 19.18
CA GLU A 124 13.65 -9.74 18.03
C GLU A 124 12.99 -10.11 16.70
N ALA A 125 12.58 -11.37 16.57
CA ALA A 125 11.84 -11.85 15.41
C ALA A 125 10.49 -11.13 15.25
N LEU A 126 9.84 -10.75 16.37
CA LEU A 126 8.59 -10.00 16.36
C LEU A 126 8.76 -8.59 15.78
N LEU A 127 9.84 -7.90 16.15
CA LEU A 127 10.17 -6.56 15.63
C LEU A 127 10.57 -6.61 14.16
N GLU A 128 11.39 -7.60 13.79
CA GLU A 128 11.86 -7.80 12.42
C GLU A 128 10.71 -8.09 11.43
N ASN A 129 9.66 -8.79 11.91
CA ASN A 129 8.50 -9.14 11.09
C ASN A 129 7.25 -8.30 11.42
N ALA A 130 7.42 -7.15 12.06
CA ALA A 130 6.30 -6.29 12.44
C ALA A 130 5.60 -5.75 11.19
N PRO A 131 4.27 -5.96 11.03
CA PRO A 131 3.55 -5.43 9.89
C PRO A 131 3.40 -3.91 10.00
N VAL A 132 3.80 -3.16 8.98
CA VAL A 132 3.70 -1.69 8.95
C VAL A 132 2.50 -1.24 8.12
N TYR A 133 1.54 -0.61 8.78
CA TYR A 133 0.38 0.01 8.14
C TYR A 133 0.21 1.45 8.64
N SER A 134 -0.54 2.26 7.91
CA SER A 134 -0.73 3.68 8.24
C SER A 134 -1.39 3.92 9.60
N ASP A 135 -2.19 2.97 10.08
CA ASP A 135 -3.07 3.11 11.24
C ASP A 135 -2.74 2.16 12.41
N ASN A 136 -1.64 1.41 12.36
CA ASN A 136 -1.25 0.50 13.44
C ASN A 136 0.02 0.91 14.19
N ASN A 137 0.60 2.08 13.90
CA ASN A 137 1.80 2.57 14.57
C ASN A 137 1.64 2.64 16.10
N GLU A 138 0.50 3.19 16.57
CA GLU A 138 0.21 3.29 18.00
C GLU A 138 0.06 1.92 18.67
N GLU A 139 -0.55 0.95 17.97
CA GLU A 139 -0.68 -0.42 18.46
C GLU A 139 0.68 -1.10 18.62
N LEU A 140 1.56 -0.96 17.63
CA LEU A 140 2.93 -1.49 17.69
C LEU A 140 3.72 -0.82 18.81
N ALA A 141 3.65 0.51 18.94
CA ALA A 141 4.32 1.24 20.02
C ALA A 141 3.82 0.79 21.40
N ALA A 142 2.51 0.64 21.58
CA ALA A 142 1.92 0.13 22.81
C ALA A 142 2.36 -1.32 23.12
N ALA A 143 2.47 -2.17 22.10
CA ALA A 143 2.94 -3.54 22.26
C ALA A 143 4.43 -3.63 22.65
N VAL A 144 5.27 -2.77 22.07
CA VAL A 144 6.69 -2.62 22.44
C VAL A 144 6.79 -2.24 23.91
N VAL A 145 6.08 -1.18 24.33
CA VAL A 145 6.06 -0.72 25.73
C VAL A 145 5.56 -1.82 26.67
N LYS A 146 4.47 -2.51 26.30
CA LYS A 146 3.92 -3.63 27.09
C LYS A 146 4.94 -4.74 27.29
N THR A 147 5.64 -5.13 26.23
CA THR A 147 6.64 -6.20 26.28
C THR A 147 7.84 -5.80 27.12
N LYS A 148 8.36 -4.58 26.93
CA LYS A 148 9.41 -3.98 27.76
C LYS A 148 9.02 -3.96 29.25
N ASN A 149 7.78 -3.58 29.57
CA ASN A 149 7.28 -3.59 30.95
C ASN A 149 7.18 -4.99 31.58
N ILE A 150 6.80 -6.01 30.80
CA ILE A 150 6.78 -7.40 31.29
C ILE A 150 8.21 -7.84 31.62
N PHE A 151 9.16 -7.60 30.72
CA PHE A 151 10.57 -7.85 30.99
C PHE A 151 11.00 -7.14 32.28
N PHE A 152 10.82 -5.82 32.36
CA PHE A 152 11.19 -5.04 33.54
C PHE A 152 10.65 -5.63 34.86
N LYS A 153 9.36 -6.00 34.90
CA LYS A 153 8.75 -6.59 36.08
C LYS A 153 9.37 -7.94 36.46
N THR A 154 9.60 -8.81 35.47
CA THR A 154 10.26 -10.11 35.68
C THR A 154 11.65 -9.90 36.25
N ILE A 155 12.43 -8.95 35.72
CA ILE A 155 13.78 -8.68 36.22
C ILE A 155 13.78 -8.02 37.58
N LYS A 156 12.92 -7.03 37.81
CA LYS A 156 12.84 -6.38 39.12
C LYS A 156 12.55 -7.38 40.24
N LYS A 157 11.78 -8.42 39.93
CA LYS A 157 11.45 -9.50 40.86
C LYS A 157 12.63 -10.43 41.12
N GLU A 158 13.30 -10.89 40.06
CA GLU A 158 14.30 -11.97 40.15
C GLU A 158 15.75 -11.43 40.33
N TYR A 159 16.02 -10.23 39.85
CA TYR A 159 17.33 -9.56 39.85
C TYR A 159 17.21 -8.06 40.21
N PRO A 160 16.71 -7.71 41.41
CA PRO A 160 16.40 -6.33 41.78
C PRO A 160 17.60 -5.36 41.68
N HIS A 161 18.82 -5.87 41.87
CA HIS A 161 20.06 -5.08 41.80
C HIS A 161 20.35 -4.53 40.39
N LEU A 162 19.83 -5.16 39.32
CA LEU A 162 20.06 -4.72 37.93
C LEU A 162 19.24 -3.49 37.54
N VAL A 163 18.17 -3.23 38.28
CA VAL A 163 17.21 -2.15 38.00
C VAL A 163 17.05 -1.22 39.21
N GLN A 164 18.00 -1.24 40.15
CA GLN A 164 17.94 -0.44 41.35
C GLN A 164 17.95 1.06 41.00
N GLY A 165 16.97 1.80 41.54
CA GLY A 165 16.81 3.24 41.28
C GLY A 165 16.22 3.58 39.91
N ARG A 166 15.66 2.60 39.19
CA ARG A 166 15.00 2.80 37.90
C ARG A 166 13.51 2.46 37.98
N ASP A 167 12.71 3.26 37.28
CA ASP A 167 11.25 3.11 37.21
C ASP A 167 10.75 2.59 35.86
N HIS A 168 11.63 2.57 34.85
CA HIS A 168 11.39 2.04 33.51
C HIS A 168 12.63 1.31 32.99
N ILE A 169 12.45 0.54 31.92
CA ILE A 169 13.54 -0.15 31.21
C ILE A 169 13.81 0.57 29.89
N ASP A 170 15.05 0.97 29.65
CA ASP A 170 15.50 1.47 28.35
C ASP A 170 16.26 0.39 27.55
N GLU A 171 16.70 0.70 26.33
CA GLU A 171 17.42 -0.27 25.49
C GLU A 171 18.76 -0.69 26.13
N ARG A 172 19.37 0.17 26.94
CA ARG A 172 20.62 -0.10 27.65
C ARG A 172 20.37 -1.06 28.82
N ASP A 173 19.22 -0.97 29.45
CA ASP A 173 18.80 -1.87 30.52
C ASP A 173 18.49 -3.26 29.99
N ILE A 174 17.81 -3.36 28.84
CA ILE A 174 17.61 -4.64 28.14
C ILE A 174 18.97 -5.25 27.76
N ALA A 175 19.92 -4.44 27.29
CA ALA A 175 21.30 -4.86 27.03
C ALA A 175 22.00 -5.41 28.27
N SER A 176 21.98 -4.64 29.37
CA SER A 176 22.54 -5.01 30.66
C SER A 176 21.91 -6.27 31.22
N LEU A 177 20.66 -6.53 30.88
CA LEU A 177 19.93 -7.73 31.26
C LEU A 177 20.39 -8.97 30.53
N LEU A 178 20.51 -8.87 29.20
CA LEU A 178 21.07 -9.92 28.36
C LEU A 178 22.47 -10.27 28.84
N PHE A 179 23.22 -9.22 29.21
CA PHE A 179 24.56 -9.31 29.74
C PHE A 179 24.63 -10.00 31.12
N SER A 180 23.86 -9.54 32.10
CA SER A 180 23.85 -10.10 33.45
C SER A 180 23.36 -11.56 33.47
N ARG A 181 22.43 -11.92 32.58
CA ARG A 181 21.99 -13.30 32.46
C ARG A 181 23.01 -14.19 31.76
N ALA A 182 23.66 -13.74 30.69
CA ALA A 182 24.74 -14.48 30.05
C ALA A 182 25.85 -14.78 31.07
N SER A 183 26.20 -13.80 31.90
CA SER A 183 27.14 -13.93 33.02
C SER A 183 26.69 -14.92 34.11
N MET A 184 25.37 -15.05 34.35
CA MET A 184 24.81 -15.97 35.37
C MET A 184 24.50 -17.38 34.87
N GLN A 185 24.42 -17.64 33.55
CA GLN A 185 24.31 -19.01 33.03
C GLN A 185 25.68 -19.71 32.92
N ASP A 186 26.78 -18.95 32.90
CA ASP A 186 28.16 -19.46 32.96
C ASP A 186 28.61 -19.67 34.42
N ASP A 187 27.82 -20.43 35.17
CA ASP A 187 27.82 -20.55 36.63
C ASP A 187 29.09 -21.16 37.26
N TYR A 188 30.26 -21.18 36.59
CA TYR A 188 31.49 -21.69 37.21
C TYR A 188 32.83 -21.04 36.80
N HIS A 189 32.86 -20.07 35.88
CA HIS A 189 34.13 -19.44 35.49
C HIS A 189 34.07 -17.91 35.55
N ARG A 190 34.52 -17.39 36.70
CA ARG A 190 35.37 -16.20 36.88
C ARG A 190 35.49 -15.32 35.62
N TYR A 191 34.67 -14.27 35.57
CA TYR A 191 34.54 -13.27 34.49
C TYR A 191 33.85 -13.81 33.24
N ALA A 192 32.67 -13.26 32.93
CA ALA A 192 32.05 -13.40 31.60
C ALA A 192 33.12 -13.13 30.54
N ASP A 193 33.41 -14.12 29.70
CA ASP A 193 34.38 -13.94 28.62
C ASP A 193 33.96 -12.73 27.78
N SER A 194 34.93 -11.92 27.38
CA SER A 194 34.77 -10.76 26.50
C SER A 194 33.87 -11.04 25.28
N GLY A 195 33.87 -12.28 24.77
CA GLY A 195 32.98 -12.74 23.70
C GLY A 195 31.49 -12.70 24.07
N THR A 196 31.10 -13.29 25.20
CA THR A 196 29.69 -13.31 25.67
C THR A 196 29.17 -11.90 25.96
N THR A 197 30.05 -11.06 26.50
CA THR A 197 29.79 -9.63 26.72
C THR A 197 29.47 -8.92 25.42
N GLN A 198 30.31 -9.13 24.40
CA GLN A 198 30.16 -8.51 23.10
C GLN A 198 28.89 -8.98 22.38
N GLU A 199 28.53 -10.27 22.49
CA GLU A 199 27.29 -10.79 21.91
C GLU A 199 26.03 -10.14 22.50
N ALA A 200 25.99 -9.94 23.82
CA ALA A 200 24.87 -9.27 24.48
C ALA A 200 24.73 -7.81 24.03
N LEU A 201 25.86 -7.09 23.89
CA LEU A 201 25.88 -5.73 23.36
C LEU A 201 25.43 -5.68 21.90
N ASN A 202 25.91 -6.60 21.06
CA ASN A 202 25.51 -6.69 19.66
C ASN A 202 24.00 -6.93 19.51
N LYS A 203 23.40 -7.76 20.37
CA LYS A 203 21.94 -7.96 20.40
C LYS A 203 21.19 -6.69 20.78
N ALA A 204 21.65 -5.98 21.80
CA ALA A 204 21.06 -4.70 22.20
C ALA A 204 21.09 -3.65 21.09
N ASP A 205 22.23 -3.53 20.40
CA ASP A 205 22.36 -2.63 19.26
C ASP A 205 21.47 -3.07 18.10
N ARG A 206 21.31 -4.38 17.88
CA ARG A 206 20.35 -4.93 16.90
C ARG A 206 18.91 -4.54 17.25
N TYR A 207 18.48 -4.63 18.51
CA TYR A 207 17.14 -4.16 18.92
C TYR A 207 16.93 -2.68 18.63
N ARG A 208 17.87 -1.83 19.05
CA ARG A 208 17.80 -0.38 18.80
C ARG A 208 17.74 -0.08 17.30
N ARG A 209 18.46 -0.85 16.49
CA ARG A 209 18.41 -0.73 15.03
C ARG A 209 17.03 -1.13 14.50
N LEU A 210 16.48 -2.28 14.89
CA LEU A 210 15.16 -2.75 14.46
C LEU A 210 14.05 -1.77 14.83
N GLU A 211 14.05 -1.21 16.05
CA GLU A 211 13.06 -0.21 16.46
C GLU A 211 13.15 1.07 15.61
N ARG A 212 14.37 1.52 15.27
CA ARG A 212 14.56 2.66 14.37
C ARG A 212 14.12 2.37 12.94
N GLU A 213 14.43 1.19 12.42
CA GLU A 213 14.00 0.76 11.08
C GLU A 213 12.47 0.68 11.00
N LEU A 214 11.82 0.13 12.03
CA LEU A 214 10.36 0.08 12.11
C LEU A 214 9.73 1.49 12.13
N ALA A 215 10.29 2.40 12.93
CA ALA A 215 9.84 3.79 12.97
C ALA A 215 10.05 4.50 11.61
N LEU A 216 11.17 4.24 10.93
CA LEU A 216 11.46 4.78 9.61
C LEU A 216 10.45 4.28 8.57
N GLN A 217 10.12 2.98 8.58
CA GLN A 217 9.12 2.42 7.68
C GLN A 217 7.75 3.09 7.84
N HIS A 218 7.28 3.30 9.09
CA HIS A 218 6.05 4.05 9.34
C HIS A 218 6.11 5.49 8.85
N SER A 219 7.22 6.19 9.12
CA SER A 219 7.44 7.55 8.63
C SER A 219 7.35 7.60 7.10
N ASN A 220 8.01 6.68 6.40
CA ASN A 220 8.01 6.62 4.94
C ASN A 220 6.63 6.34 4.38
N LEU A 221 5.90 5.38 4.94
CA LEU A 221 4.53 5.09 4.53
C LEU A 221 3.63 6.33 4.69
N ASN A 222 3.69 7.00 5.84
CA ASN A 222 2.89 8.19 6.10
C ASN A 222 3.26 9.37 5.18
N LYS A 223 4.55 9.57 4.89
CA LYS A 223 5.02 10.58 3.93
C LYS A 223 4.53 10.28 2.51
N GLY A 224 4.63 9.02 2.07
CA GLY A 224 4.11 8.57 0.78
C GLY A 224 2.61 8.85 0.65
N LEU A 225 1.82 8.50 1.68
CA LEU A 225 0.37 8.78 1.71
C LEU A 225 0.05 10.29 1.71
N ASN A 226 0.83 11.10 2.42
CA ASN A 226 0.66 12.56 2.44
C ASN A 226 0.96 13.19 1.07
N LEU A 227 2.00 12.73 0.38
CA LEU A 227 2.35 13.19 -0.96
C LEU A 227 1.32 12.72 -1.99
N TYR A 228 0.83 11.49 -1.85
CA TYR A 228 -0.25 10.96 -2.67
C TYR A 228 -1.52 11.81 -2.55
N SER A 229 -1.93 12.18 -1.34
CA SER A 229 -3.12 13.03 -1.13
C SER A 229 -2.95 14.44 -1.70
N LYS A 230 -1.70 14.94 -1.74
CA LYS A 230 -1.31 16.20 -2.40
C LYS A 230 -1.10 16.07 -3.92
N ARG A 231 -1.41 14.91 -4.51
CA ARG A 231 -1.21 14.59 -5.94
C ARG A 231 0.24 14.67 -6.44
N ARG A 232 1.21 14.63 -5.53
CA ARG A 232 2.65 14.58 -5.84
C ARG A 232 3.07 13.11 -6.01
N TYR A 233 2.57 12.50 -7.07
CA TYR A 233 2.65 11.04 -7.27
C TYR A 233 4.08 10.53 -7.48
N ASP A 234 4.91 11.27 -8.23
CA ASP A 234 6.30 10.86 -8.51
C ASP A 234 7.11 10.76 -7.21
N GLU A 235 6.95 11.73 -6.31
CA GLU A 235 7.63 11.72 -5.01
C GLU A 235 7.04 10.67 -4.06
N ALA A 236 5.71 10.46 -4.10
CA ALA A 236 5.06 9.43 -3.29
C ALA A 236 5.58 8.02 -3.63
N ILE A 237 5.85 7.74 -4.91
CA ILE A 237 6.41 6.46 -5.38
C ILE A 237 7.71 6.14 -4.65
N GLY A 238 8.64 7.08 -4.56
CA GLY A 238 9.94 6.84 -3.89
C GLY A 238 9.76 6.38 -2.44
N TYR A 239 8.87 7.01 -1.69
CA TYR A 239 8.57 6.59 -0.31
C TYR A 239 7.91 5.22 -0.23
N PHE A 240 7.01 4.87 -1.16
CA PHE A 240 6.43 3.53 -1.18
C PHE A 240 7.45 2.45 -1.58
N GLU A 241 8.36 2.77 -2.49
CA GLU A 241 9.47 1.88 -2.85
C GLU A 241 10.43 1.64 -1.69
N GLU A 242 10.72 2.66 -0.89
CA GLU A 242 11.47 2.50 0.36
C GLU A 242 10.75 1.53 1.31
N VAL A 243 9.44 1.68 1.54
CA VAL A 243 8.67 0.73 2.37
C VAL A 243 8.72 -0.69 1.79
N LEU A 244 8.53 -0.85 0.48
CA LEU A 244 8.55 -2.14 -0.20
C LEU A 244 9.95 -2.78 -0.25
N SER A 245 11.01 -1.98 -0.11
CA SER A 245 12.39 -2.50 0.01
C SER A 245 12.59 -3.25 1.33
N PHE A 246 11.90 -2.84 2.40
CA PHE A 246 11.90 -3.52 3.69
C PHE A 246 10.85 -4.62 3.77
N ASP A 247 9.61 -4.33 3.35
CA ASP A 247 8.49 -5.27 3.35
C ASP A 247 7.87 -5.37 1.96
N ARG A 248 8.38 -6.31 1.16
CA ARG A 248 7.87 -6.59 -0.19
C ARG A 248 6.41 -7.04 -0.22
N ALA A 249 5.89 -7.53 0.91
CA ALA A 249 4.53 -8.00 1.03
C ALA A 249 3.57 -6.93 1.59
N ASN A 250 4.03 -5.68 1.76
CA ASN A 250 3.20 -4.59 2.25
C ASN A 250 2.10 -4.24 1.24
N GLU A 251 0.87 -4.68 1.55
CA GLU A 251 -0.25 -4.57 0.63
C GLU A 251 -0.70 -3.10 0.44
N GLU A 252 -0.57 -2.27 1.47
CA GLU A 252 -0.93 -0.86 1.44
C GLU A 252 0.06 -0.06 0.59
N ALA A 253 1.36 -0.21 0.86
CA ALA A 253 2.40 0.46 0.08
C ALA A 253 2.35 0.05 -1.40
N PHE A 254 2.17 -1.25 -1.69
CA PHE A 254 2.04 -1.74 -3.06
C PHE A 254 0.80 -1.16 -3.77
N PHE A 255 -0.33 -1.08 -3.08
CA PHE A 255 -1.56 -0.53 -3.62
C PHE A 255 -1.39 0.94 -4.02
N TYR A 256 -0.83 1.76 -3.13
CA TYR A 256 -0.62 3.19 -3.40
C TYR A 256 0.51 3.47 -4.38
N TRP A 257 1.57 2.65 -4.40
CA TRP A 257 2.60 2.70 -5.44
C TRP A 257 1.99 2.47 -6.84
N SER A 258 1.19 1.41 -7.00
CA SER A 258 0.53 1.10 -8.27
C SER A 258 -0.45 2.20 -8.72
N LEU A 259 -1.23 2.74 -7.78
CA LEU A 259 -2.14 3.85 -8.05
C LEU A 259 -1.40 5.12 -8.48
N SER A 260 -0.31 5.47 -7.80
CA SER A 260 0.53 6.62 -8.15
C SER A 260 1.03 6.52 -9.59
N GLY A 261 1.57 5.36 -9.98
CA GLY A 261 2.05 5.13 -11.36
C GLY A 261 0.95 5.30 -12.42
N LYS A 262 -0.26 4.80 -12.15
CA LYS A 262 -1.41 5.01 -13.05
C LYS A 262 -1.77 6.49 -13.18
N ARG A 263 -1.77 7.24 -12.08
CA ARG A 263 -2.11 8.67 -12.08
C ARG A 263 -1.11 9.49 -12.90
N ILE A 264 0.17 9.18 -12.81
CA ILE A 264 1.23 9.81 -13.63
C ILE A 264 0.98 9.52 -15.11
N SER A 265 0.76 8.25 -15.47
CA SER A 265 0.51 7.87 -16.86
C SER A 265 -0.72 8.55 -17.46
N ALA A 266 -1.80 8.68 -16.67
CA ALA A 266 -3.02 9.37 -17.10
C ALA A 266 -2.79 10.86 -17.31
N ALA A 267 -2.05 11.52 -16.41
CA ALA A 267 -1.72 12.94 -16.53
C ALA A 267 -0.85 13.23 -17.76
N ALA A 268 0.11 12.35 -18.08
CA ALA A 268 0.95 12.46 -19.28
C ALA A 268 0.12 12.36 -20.57
N VAL A 269 -0.84 11.42 -20.63
CA VAL A 269 -1.75 11.28 -21.78
C VAL A 269 -2.62 12.52 -21.96
N GLN A 270 -3.11 13.11 -20.87
CA GLN A 270 -3.90 14.33 -20.90
C GLN A 270 -3.10 15.54 -21.40
N ALA A 271 -1.85 15.69 -20.95
CA ALA A 271 -0.97 16.77 -21.38
C ALA A 271 -0.56 16.68 -22.86
N GLY A 272 -0.46 15.46 -23.41
CA GLY A 272 -0.23 15.23 -24.84
C GLY A 272 -1.43 15.62 -25.71
N ARG A 273 -2.65 15.30 -25.27
CA ARG A 273 -3.89 15.63 -26.00
C ARG A 273 -4.23 17.11 -26.02
N THR A 274 -3.69 17.91 -25.11
CA THR A 274 -3.92 19.37 -25.06
C THR A 274 -2.92 20.18 -25.90
N ARG A 275 -1.95 19.53 -26.56
CA ARG A 275 -0.90 20.20 -27.34
C ARG A 275 -1.06 20.03 -28.87
N ASP A 276 -2.10 19.35 -29.31
CA ASP A 276 -2.52 19.22 -30.71
C ASP A 276 -3.74 20.10 -31.00
#